data_AF-A0A7S0LPJ6-F1
#
_entry.id   AF-A0A7S0LPJ6-F1
#
_cell.length_a   1.000
_cell.length_b   1.000
_cell.length_c   1.000
_cell.angle_alpha   90.00
_cell.angle_beta   90.00
_cell.angle_gamma   90.00
#
_symmetry.space_group_name_H-M   'P 1'
#
loop_
_entity.id
_entity.type
_entity.pdbx_description
1 polymer ?
#
loop_
_entity_poly.entity_id
_entity_poly.type
_entity_poly.pdbx_seq_one_letter_code
_entity_poly.pdbx_strand_id
1 'polypeptide(L)'
;SAGSTGPPGAPPDRAALIAQREAAKAEAMRDKVSALRDQEQLKESNRDTERELEKTVKLRVQQWQNDKKNLRALLASLHEIAPPCQWKPMSLSELLDTGAVKRGYKKALLAVHPDKQDPADLEKKVLAQHVFDALRDAWKRFEQTG
;
A
#
# COMPACT_ATOMS: atom_id res chain seq x y z
N SER A 1 -49.50 -61.67 -0.60
CA SER A 1 -49.19 -60.80 0.55
C SER A 1 -47.75 -60.97 0.96
N ALA A 2 -46.96 -59.88 0.92
CA ALA A 2 -45.82 -59.60 1.81
C ALA A 2 -45.28 -58.21 1.45
N GLY A 3 -45.70 -57.19 2.19
CA GLY A 3 -45.16 -55.84 2.08
C GLY A 3 -43.83 -55.74 2.82
N SER A 4 -42.80 -55.22 2.15
CA SER A 4 -41.53 -54.84 2.76
C SER A 4 -41.63 -53.38 3.21
N THR A 5 -41.84 -53.16 4.50
CA THR A 5 -41.70 -51.85 5.14
C THR A 5 -40.42 -51.86 5.95
N GLY A 6 -39.35 -51.25 5.42
CA GLY A 6 -38.19 -50.89 6.24
C GLY A 6 -38.57 -49.85 7.29
N PRO A 7 -37.97 -49.88 8.50
CA PRO A 7 -38.40 -49.02 9.59
C PRO A 7 -38.02 -47.55 9.34
N PRO A 8 -38.92 -46.59 9.61
CA PRO A 8 -38.59 -45.17 9.52
C PRO A 8 -37.78 -44.76 10.76
N GLY A 9 -36.53 -44.31 10.57
CA GLY A 9 -35.76 -43.63 11.63
C GLY A 9 -34.43 -44.25 12.05
N ALA A 10 -33.78 -45.11 11.25
CA ALA A 10 -32.42 -45.55 11.54
C ALA A 10 -31.44 -44.33 11.48
N PRO A 11 -30.62 -44.08 12.53
CA PRO A 11 -29.62 -43.03 12.47
C PRO A 11 -28.62 -43.30 11.34
N PRO A 12 -28.10 -42.26 10.66
CA PRO A 12 -27.19 -42.44 9.53
C PRO A 12 -25.97 -43.26 9.95
N ASP A 13 -25.52 -44.14 9.05
CA ASP A 13 -24.33 -44.97 9.28
C ASP A 13 -23.15 -44.09 9.67
N ARG A 14 -22.52 -44.40 10.82
CA ARG A 14 -21.37 -43.69 11.35
C ARG A 14 -20.25 -43.58 10.30
N ALA A 15 -20.09 -44.59 9.44
CA ALA A 15 -19.14 -44.57 8.33
C ALA A 15 -19.49 -43.48 7.30
N ALA A 16 -20.77 -43.31 6.95
CA ALA A 16 -21.23 -42.27 6.04
C ALA A 16 -21.01 -40.85 6.62
N LEU A 17 -21.24 -40.67 7.93
CA LEU A 17 -20.97 -39.40 8.61
C LEU A 17 -19.47 -39.06 8.65
N ILE A 18 -18.60 -40.07 8.79
CA ILE A 18 -17.14 -39.88 8.73
C ILE A 18 -16.72 -39.48 7.32
N ALA A 19 -17.16 -40.21 6.30
CA ALA A 19 -16.85 -39.91 4.90
C ALA A 19 -17.34 -38.51 4.47
N GLN A 20 -18.53 -38.10 4.90
CA GLN A 20 -19.06 -36.76 4.62
C GLN A 20 -18.18 -35.66 5.26
N ARG A 21 -17.72 -35.86 6.51
CA ARG A 21 -16.82 -34.91 7.18
C ARG A 21 -15.45 -34.84 6.51
N GLU A 22 -14.94 -35.97 6.04
CA GLU A 22 -13.66 -36.02 5.32
C GLU A 22 -13.77 -35.33 3.95
N ALA A 23 -14.85 -35.56 3.21
CA ALA A 23 -15.14 -34.88 1.95
C ALA A 23 -15.27 -33.36 2.14
N ALA A 24 -16.04 -32.92 3.14
CA ALA A 24 -16.18 -31.50 3.45
C ALA A 24 -14.85 -30.85 3.88
N LYS A 25 -14.02 -31.56 4.64
CA LYS A 25 -12.67 -31.09 4.99
C LYS A 25 -11.76 -31.01 3.77
N ALA A 26 -11.81 -31.98 2.88
CA ALA A 26 -11.02 -32.00 1.66
C ALA A 26 -11.42 -30.87 0.70
N GLU A 27 -12.72 -30.59 0.58
CA GLU A 27 -13.26 -29.45 -0.17
C GLU A 27 -12.81 -28.12 0.43
N ALA A 28 -13.02 -27.91 1.73
CA ALA A 28 -12.57 -26.69 2.42
C ALA A 28 -11.04 -26.48 2.32
N MET A 29 -10.26 -27.57 2.32
CA MET A 29 -8.82 -27.51 2.11
C MET A 29 -8.46 -27.11 0.67
N ARG A 30 -9.16 -27.65 -0.33
CA ARG A 30 -8.98 -27.26 -1.74
C ARG A 30 -9.31 -25.79 -1.95
N ASP A 31 -10.42 -25.30 -1.40
CA ASP A 31 -10.83 -23.90 -1.48
C ASP A 31 -9.81 -22.98 -0.82
N LYS A 32 -9.33 -23.37 0.38
CA LYS A 32 -8.30 -22.61 1.07
C LYS A 32 -7.00 -22.54 0.28
N VAL A 33 -6.58 -23.64 -0.34
CA VAL A 33 -5.39 -23.68 -1.20
C VAL A 33 -5.57 -22.81 -2.44
N SER A 34 -6.75 -22.83 -3.08
CA SER A 34 -7.05 -21.95 -4.21
C SER A 34 -6.96 -20.48 -3.81
N ALA A 35 -7.63 -20.09 -2.72
CA ALA A 35 -7.63 -18.69 -2.25
C ALA A 35 -6.23 -18.19 -1.86
N LEU A 36 -5.36 -19.06 -1.32
CA LEU A 36 -3.97 -18.70 -1.03
C LEU A 36 -3.17 -18.47 -2.32
N ARG A 37 -3.33 -19.33 -3.33
CA ARG A 37 -2.68 -19.15 -4.63
C ARG A 37 -3.12 -17.86 -5.33
N ASP A 38 -4.42 -17.59 -5.33
CA ASP A 38 -4.97 -16.35 -5.93
C ASP A 38 -4.43 -15.11 -5.21
N GLN A 39 -4.30 -15.16 -3.87
CA GLN A 39 -3.70 -14.09 -3.09
C GLN A 39 -2.21 -13.90 -3.42
N GLU A 40 -1.44 -14.97 -3.56
CA GLU A 40 -0.03 -14.90 -3.93
C GLU A 40 0.16 -14.33 -5.33
N GLN A 41 -0.64 -14.78 -6.29
CA GLN A 41 -0.62 -14.27 -7.66
C GLN A 41 -0.97 -12.78 -7.72
N LEU A 42 -1.97 -12.33 -6.96
CA LEU A 42 -2.31 -10.91 -6.87
C LEU A 42 -1.17 -10.09 -6.25
N LYS A 43 -0.52 -10.61 -5.21
CA LYS A 43 0.64 -9.94 -4.58
C LYS A 43 1.82 -9.84 -5.54
N GLU A 44 2.09 -10.88 -6.31
CA GLU A 44 3.15 -10.89 -7.32
C GLU A 44 2.85 -9.88 -8.45
N SER A 45 1.63 -9.92 -9.00
CA SER A 45 1.20 -8.96 -10.03
C SER A 45 1.26 -7.50 -9.55
N ASN A 46 0.90 -7.24 -8.29
CA ASN A 46 1.02 -5.90 -7.71
C ASN A 46 2.49 -5.48 -7.58
N ARG A 47 3.40 -6.38 -7.18
CA ARG A 47 4.84 -6.09 -7.09
C ARG A 47 5.45 -5.78 -8.44
N ASP A 48 5.05 -6.51 -9.48
CA ASP A 48 5.53 -6.24 -10.84
C ASP A 48 5.04 -4.88 -11.33
N THR A 49 3.78 -4.55 -11.05
CA THR A 49 3.20 -3.23 -11.35
C THR A 49 3.93 -2.12 -10.58
N GLU A 50 4.19 -2.29 -9.28
CA GLU A 50 4.97 -1.35 -8.47
C GLU A 50 6.37 -1.13 -9.09
N ARG A 51 7.08 -2.19 -9.49
CA ARG A 51 8.41 -2.09 -10.11
C ARG A 51 8.41 -1.32 -11.43
N GLU A 52 7.39 -1.48 -12.25
CA GLU A 52 7.27 -0.71 -13.48
C GLU A 52 6.94 0.77 -13.21
N LEU A 53 6.05 1.04 -12.25
CA LEU A 53 5.74 2.39 -11.80
C LEU A 53 6.96 3.10 -11.20
N GLU A 54 7.80 2.40 -10.45
CA GLU A 54 9.01 2.94 -9.84
C GLU A 54 9.92 3.62 -10.87
N LYS A 55 10.07 3.06 -12.08
CA LYS A 55 10.93 3.65 -13.13
C LYS A 55 10.46 5.06 -13.50
N THR A 56 9.17 5.20 -13.78
CA THR A 56 8.55 6.45 -14.23
C THR A 56 8.44 7.45 -13.07
N VAL A 57 8.00 7.00 -11.90
CA VAL A 57 7.87 7.83 -10.70
C VAL A 57 9.23 8.36 -10.26
N LYS A 58 10.26 7.51 -10.24
CA LYS A 58 11.62 7.92 -9.87
C LYS A 58 12.14 9.01 -10.78
N LEU A 59 11.95 8.88 -12.09
CA LEU A 59 12.34 9.92 -13.04
C LEU A 59 11.59 11.24 -12.77
N ARG A 60 10.28 11.17 -12.56
CA ARG A 60 9.45 12.34 -12.24
C ARG A 60 9.91 13.04 -10.96
N VAL A 61 10.20 12.28 -9.90
CA VAL A 61 10.70 12.84 -8.63
C VAL A 61 12.11 13.40 -8.78
N GLN A 62 12.99 12.76 -9.55
CA GLN A 62 14.33 13.28 -9.85
C GLN A 62 14.28 14.58 -10.63
N GLN A 63 13.41 14.69 -11.65
CA GLN A 63 13.21 15.95 -12.38
C GLN A 63 12.71 17.05 -11.44
N TRP A 64 11.69 16.75 -10.65
CA TRP A 64 11.20 17.68 -9.63
C TRP A 64 12.30 18.12 -8.66
N GLN A 65 13.18 17.22 -8.21
CA GLN A 65 14.32 17.56 -7.36
C GLN A 65 15.39 18.41 -8.09
N ASN A 66 15.72 18.09 -9.33
CA ASN A 66 16.77 18.79 -10.08
C ASN A 66 16.43 20.27 -10.32
N ASP A 67 15.14 20.57 -10.50
CA ASP A 67 14.66 21.94 -10.64
C ASP A 67 14.78 22.74 -9.32
N LYS A 68 15.14 22.09 -8.21
CA LYS A 68 15.02 22.61 -6.84
C LYS A 68 16.34 22.52 -6.08
N LYS A 69 16.85 23.67 -5.64
CA LYS A 69 18.21 23.78 -5.09
C LYS A 69 18.34 23.32 -3.63
N ASN A 70 17.26 23.28 -2.85
CA ASN A 70 17.29 22.96 -1.42
C ASN A 70 15.92 22.53 -0.85
N LEU A 71 15.89 22.08 0.41
CA LEU A 71 14.67 21.65 1.10
C LEU A 71 13.55 22.68 1.09
N ARG A 72 13.84 23.98 1.20
CA ARG A 72 12.81 25.03 1.20
C ARG A 72 12.06 25.05 -0.14
N ALA A 73 12.79 24.94 -1.24
CA ALA A 73 12.21 24.85 -2.58
C ALA A 73 11.34 23.59 -2.73
N LEU A 74 11.79 22.45 -2.20
CA LEU A 74 11.00 21.20 -2.22
C LEU A 74 9.69 21.33 -1.42
N LEU A 75 9.72 21.94 -0.24
CA LEU A 75 8.50 22.15 0.56
C LEU A 75 7.53 23.11 -0.14
N ALA A 76 8.01 24.20 -0.72
CA ALA A 76 7.16 25.18 -1.38
C ALA A 76 6.43 24.61 -2.60
N SER A 77 7.08 23.71 -3.33
CA SER A 77 6.62 23.11 -4.58
C SER A 77 6.06 21.69 -4.43
N LEU A 78 5.88 21.20 -3.21
CA LEU A 78 5.42 19.83 -2.97
C LEU A 78 4.05 19.54 -3.61
N HIS A 79 3.21 20.56 -3.73
CA HIS A 79 1.89 20.49 -4.37
C HIS A 79 1.94 20.15 -5.87
N GLU A 80 3.08 20.33 -6.55
CA GLU A 80 3.26 20.00 -7.98
C GLU A 80 3.36 18.48 -8.21
N ILE A 81 3.78 17.72 -7.20
CA ILE A 81 4.10 16.30 -7.35
C ILE A 81 3.38 15.38 -6.36
N ALA A 82 2.97 15.88 -5.19
CA ALA A 82 2.31 15.07 -4.20
C ALA A 82 0.96 14.53 -4.71
N PRO A 83 0.59 13.28 -4.38
CA PRO A 83 -0.78 12.82 -4.54
C PRO A 83 -1.77 13.74 -3.81
N PRO A 84 -3.07 13.72 -4.16
CA PRO A 84 -4.10 14.44 -3.42
C PRO A 84 -4.03 14.11 -1.93
N CYS A 85 -3.66 15.10 -1.11
CA CYS A 85 -3.44 14.94 0.31
C CYS A 85 -3.75 16.25 1.04
N GLN A 86 -3.65 16.24 2.37
CA GLN A 86 -3.92 17.41 3.22
C GLN A 86 -2.75 18.41 3.25
N TRP A 87 -1.87 18.42 2.24
CA TRP A 87 -0.79 19.38 2.14
C TRP A 87 -1.33 20.77 1.77
N LYS A 88 -0.92 21.78 2.53
CA LYS A 88 -1.19 23.19 2.19
C LYS A 88 0.09 23.77 1.57
N PRO A 89 0.02 24.30 0.34
CA PRO A 89 1.16 24.97 -0.27
C PRO A 89 1.74 26.03 0.67
N MET A 90 3.06 26.08 0.76
CA MET A 90 3.80 27.06 1.56
C MET A 90 4.61 27.93 0.60
N SER A 91 4.69 29.23 0.89
CA SER A 91 5.57 30.15 0.17
C SER A 91 7.00 30.09 0.71
N LEU A 92 7.97 30.53 -0.09
CA LEU A 92 9.37 30.61 0.37
C LEU A 92 9.55 31.62 1.52
N SER A 93 8.73 32.67 1.59
CA SER A 93 8.73 33.66 2.68
C SER A 93 8.29 33.05 4.02
N GLU A 94 7.44 32.02 4.01
CA GLU A 94 7.07 31.27 5.23
C GLU A 94 8.17 30.31 5.70
N LEU A 95 9.21 30.09 4.89
CA LEU A 95 10.26 29.10 5.11
C LEU A 95 11.64 29.75 5.38
N LEU A 96 11.69 31.02 5.79
CA LEU A 96 12.94 31.73 6.06
C LEU A 96 13.72 31.09 7.23
N ASP A 97 13.08 30.98 8.39
CA ASP A 97 13.69 30.48 9.61
C ASP A 97 13.82 28.95 9.62
N THR A 98 14.93 28.43 10.16
CA THR A 98 15.17 26.99 10.34
C THR A 98 14.04 26.30 11.12
N GLY A 99 13.47 26.98 12.12
CA GLY A 99 12.31 26.47 12.85
C GLY A 99 11.06 26.31 11.99
N ALA A 100 10.82 27.23 11.04
CA ALA A 100 9.71 27.13 10.10
C ALA A 100 9.92 25.99 9.10
N VAL A 101 11.14 25.82 8.58
CA VAL A 101 11.52 24.69 7.71
C VAL A 101 11.29 23.36 8.41
N LYS A 102 11.72 23.22 9.67
CA LYS A 102 11.51 22.00 10.48
C LYS A 102 10.04 21.67 10.66
N ARG A 103 9.19 22.67 10.91
CA ARG A 103 7.74 22.47 11.04
C ARG A 103 7.10 22.09 9.70
N GLY A 104 7.47 22.78 8.62
CA GLY A 104 7.00 22.48 7.27
C GLY A 104 7.36 21.06 6.83
N TYR A 105 8.61 20.66 7.05
CA TYR A 105 9.10 19.30 6.78
C TYR A 105 8.30 18.22 7.51
N LYS A 106 8.09 18.35 8.83
CA LYS A 106 7.29 17.39 9.60
C LYS A 106 5.86 17.28 9.07
N LYS A 107 5.23 18.41 8.72
CA LYS A 107 3.88 18.43 8.13
C LYS A 107 3.86 17.76 6.76
N ALA A 108 4.89 17.97 5.94
CA ALA A 108 5.00 17.38 4.62
C ALA A 108 5.07 15.86 4.70
N LEU A 109 5.95 15.32 5.56
CA LEU A 109 6.06 13.88 5.77
C LEU A 109 4.74 13.23 6.21
N LEU A 110 3.98 13.89 7.08
CA LEU A 110 2.67 13.41 7.51
C LEU A 110 1.62 13.46 6.39
N ALA A 111 1.70 14.44 5.50
CA ALA A 111 0.78 14.59 4.38
C ALA A 111 1.05 13.55 3.28
N VAL A 112 2.32 13.32 2.95
CA VAL A 112 2.74 12.39 1.87
C VAL A 112 3.12 11.00 2.39
N HIS A 113 2.68 10.63 3.60
CA HIS A 113 3.03 9.32 4.14
C HIS A 113 2.41 8.20 3.28
N PRO A 114 3.17 7.18 2.86
CA PRO A 114 2.69 6.11 1.99
C PRO A 114 1.55 5.29 2.63
N ASP A 115 1.57 5.10 3.94
CA ASP A 115 0.50 4.40 4.70
C ASP A 115 -0.86 5.10 4.66
N LYS A 116 -0.89 6.40 4.31
CA LYS A 116 -2.15 7.14 4.16
C LYS A 116 -2.74 7.03 2.75
N GLN A 117 -2.03 6.37 1.83
CA GLN A 117 -2.52 6.14 0.47
C GLN A 117 -3.41 4.89 0.44
N ASP A 118 -4.35 4.87 -0.51
CA ASP A 118 -5.18 3.69 -0.75
C ASP A 118 -4.26 2.52 -1.18
N PRO A 119 -4.29 1.36 -0.49
CA PRO A 119 -3.49 0.20 -0.88
C PRO A 119 -3.83 -0.35 -2.28
N ALA A 120 -5.01 -0.03 -2.83
CA ALA A 120 -5.39 -0.38 -4.19
C ALA A 120 -4.80 0.56 -5.26
N ASP A 121 -4.40 1.79 -4.88
CA ASP A 121 -3.81 2.77 -5.79
C ASP A 121 -2.27 2.72 -5.71
N LEU A 122 -1.70 1.75 -6.43
CA LEU A 122 -0.26 1.50 -6.42
C LEU A 122 0.55 2.71 -6.90
N GLU A 123 0.06 3.47 -7.88
CA GLU A 123 0.76 4.65 -8.40
C GLU A 123 0.91 5.72 -7.33
N LYS A 124 -0.19 6.07 -6.63
CA LYS A 124 -0.13 7.06 -5.54
C LYS A 124 0.77 6.60 -4.41
N LYS A 125 0.75 5.31 -4.07
CA LYS A 125 1.59 4.74 -3.02
C LYS A 125 3.08 4.81 -3.39
N VAL A 126 3.45 4.40 -4.60
CA VAL A 126 4.84 4.45 -5.10
C VAL A 126 5.32 5.91 -5.19
N LEU A 127 4.48 6.83 -5.67
CA LEU A 127 4.76 8.26 -5.72
C LEU A 127 4.96 8.87 -4.32
N ALA A 128 4.06 8.58 -3.38
CA ALA A 128 4.16 9.03 -2.01
C ALA A 128 5.47 8.55 -1.36
N GLN A 129 5.84 7.28 -1.55
CA GLN A 129 7.10 6.73 -1.05
C GLN A 129 8.32 7.50 -1.59
N HIS A 130 8.40 7.71 -2.90
CA HIS A 130 9.54 8.40 -3.51
C HIS A 130 9.63 9.87 -3.09
N VAL A 131 8.49 10.58 -3.00
CA VAL A 131 8.45 11.95 -2.51
C VAL A 131 8.85 12.03 -1.03
N PHE A 132 8.40 11.07 -0.21
CA PHE A 132 8.76 10.98 1.20
C PHE A 132 10.27 10.79 1.38
N ASP A 133 10.89 9.87 0.65
CA ASP A 133 12.33 9.61 0.70
C ASP A 133 13.13 10.82 0.20
N ALA A 134 12.69 11.46 -0.88
CA ALA A 134 13.26 12.69 -1.40
C ALA A 134 13.30 13.82 -0.34
N LEU A 135 12.21 13.99 0.41
CA LEU A 135 12.15 14.97 1.50
C LEU A 135 13.08 14.60 2.66
N ARG A 136 13.19 13.32 3.02
CA ARG A 136 14.11 12.86 4.07
C ARG A 136 15.56 13.10 3.71
N ASP A 137 15.94 12.83 2.47
CA ASP A 137 17.31 13.05 2.02
C ASP A 137 17.65 14.54 1.94
N ALA A 138 16.72 15.38 1.49
CA ALA A 138 16.88 16.83 1.53
C ALA A 138 16.97 17.37 2.97
N TRP A 139 16.22 16.79 3.92
CA TRP A 139 16.29 17.14 5.33
C TRP A 139 17.65 16.81 5.95
N LYS A 140 18.21 15.61 5.67
CA LYS A 140 19.56 15.24 6.13
C LYS A 140 20.62 16.25 5.67
N ARG A 141 20.55 16.68 4.40
CA ARG A 141 21.46 17.70 3.86
C ARG A 141 21.25 19.05 4.54
N PHE A 142 20.00 19.45 4.75
CA PHE A 142 19.66 20.68 5.44
C PHE A 142 20.24 20.72 6.87
N GLU A 143 20.13 19.63 7.64
CA GLU A 143 20.70 19.51 8.99
C GLU A 143 22.24 19.50 9.02
N GLN A 144 22.91 19.17 7.91
CA GLN A 144 24.37 19.22 7.81
C GLN A 144 24.89 20.62 7.45
N THR A 145 24.05 21.45 6.84
CA THR A 145 24.42 22.79 6.32
C THR A 145 23.85 23.95 7.13
N GLY A 146 22.94 23.69 8.07
CA GLY A 146 22.23 24.70 8.88
C GLY A 146 22.55 24.60 10.35
#